data_AF-A0A3Q9NZ99-F1
#
_entry.id   AF-A0A3Q9NZ99-F1
#
_cell.length_a   1.000
_cell.length_b   1.000
_cell.length_c   1.000
_cell.angle_alpha   90.00
_cell.angle_beta   90.00
_cell.angle_gamma   90.00
#
_symmetry.space_group_name_H-M   'P 1'
#
loop_
_entity.id
_entity.type
_entity.pdbx_description
1 polymer ?
#
loop_
_entity_poly.entity_id
_entity_poly.type
_entity_poly.pdbx_seq_one_letter_code
_entity_poly.pdbx_strand_id
1 'polypeptide(L)'
;MLVDMADELDDGWETADADDWFNETESMSEEMNSAWQSVKFARESQRANPRHRLRRRRTPSGEARDTQTSPKEASYENILLRVDEGISHLRHLTRTLREGSYEDGEWDSRFREQWTSIVRDAGRSIADPDAEVEPIFKRLEELSVTMAADDGLPERSWALYGSLIASMQHIAAIVDDVASAREARESR
;
A
#
# COMPACT_ATOMS: atom_id res chain seq x y z
N MET A 1 11.20 1.27 5.29
CA MET A 1 10.44 0.08 5.69
C MET A 1 10.65 -1.09 4.74
N LEU A 2 10.13 -1.14 3.51
CA LEU A 2 10.27 -2.34 2.65
C LEU A 2 11.73 -2.73 2.34
N VAL A 3 12.63 -1.75 2.19
CA VAL A 3 14.08 -2.02 2.02
C VAL A 3 14.65 -2.64 3.30
N ASP A 4 14.40 -2.00 4.44
CA ASP A 4 14.83 -2.49 5.76
C ASP A 4 14.30 -3.90 6.03
N MET A 5 13.04 -4.15 5.63
CA MET A 5 12.42 -5.46 5.72
C MET A 5 13.20 -6.52 4.96
N ALA A 6 13.53 -6.21 3.71
CA ALA A 6 14.28 -7.12 2.86
C ALA A 6 15.70 -7.36 3.38
N ASP A 7 16.34 -6.34 3.96
CA ASP A 7 17.70 -6.47 4.50
C ASP A 7 17.72 -7.36 5.75
N GLU A 8 16.78 -7.18 6.67
CA GLU A 8 16.64 -8.01 7.88
C GLU A 8 16.26 -9.47 7.54
N LEU A 9 15.45 -9.70 6.51
CA LEU A 9 15.14 -11.04 5.99
C LEU A 9 16.35 -11.78 5.39
N ASP A 10 17.37 -11.04 4.95
CA ASP A 10 18.61 -11.58 4.37
C ASP A 10 19.61 -11.99 5.48
N ASP A 11 19.70 -11.18 6.54
CA ASP A 11 20.69 -11.33 7.62
C ASP A 11 20.32 -12.36 8.70
N GLY A 12 19.08 -12.85 8.68
CA GLY A 12 18.59 -13.88 9.60
C GLY A 12 17.29 -13.42 10.25
N TRP A 13 16.18 -13.89 9.69
CA TRP A 13 14.83 -13.53 10.11
C TRP A 13 14.52 -13.99 11.55
N GLU A 14 14.32 -13.05 12.47
CA GLU A 14 13.81 -13.32 13.81
C GLU A 14 12.37 -12.80 13.99
N THR A 15 11.63 -13.42 14.91
CA THR A 15 10.24 -13.00 15.21
C THR A 15 10.16 -11.58 15.78
N ALA A 16 11.24 -11.09 16.40
CA ALA A 16 11.31 -9.74 16.94
C ALA A 16 11.22 -8.67 15.84
N ASP A 17 11.84 -8.92 14.68
CA ASP A 17 11.81 -8.00 13.52
C ASP A 17 10.38 -7.81 12.99
N ALA A 18 9.59 -8.89 13.02
CA ALA A 18 8.18 -8.86 12.60
C ALA A 18 7.29 -8.03 13.53
N ASP A 19 7.58 -8.00 14.84
CA ASP A 19 6.82 -7.19 15.81
C ASP A 19 7.10 -5.70 15.61
N ASP A 20 8.35 -5.31 15.33
CA ASP A 20 8.71 -3.91 15.09
C ASP A 20 8.04 -3.36 13.83
N TRP A 21 8.01 -4.12 12.74
CA TRP A 21 7.31 -3.70 11.52
C TRP A 21 5.80 -3.65 11.71
N PHE A 22 5.24 -4.57 12.50
CA PHE A 22 3.83 -4.52 12.83
C PHE A 22 3.48 -3.22 13.57
N ASN A 23 4.30 -2.82 14.55
CA ASN A 23 4.13 -1.56 15.27
C ASN A 23 4.26 -0.34 14.35
N GLU A 24 5.23 -0.35 13.42
CA GLU A 24 5.40 0.70 12.41
C GLU A 24 4.13 0.82 11.52
N THR A 25 3.55 -0.29 11.06
CA THR A 25 2.31 -0.26 10.26
C THR A 25 1.09 0.25 11.03
N GLU A 26 1.02 -0.01 12.34
CA GLU A 26 -0.03 0.56 13.20
C GLU A 26 0.16 2.08 13.36
N SER A 27 1.41 2.56 13.52
CA SER A 27 1.70 3.99 13.53
C SER A 27 1.27 4.69 12.22
N MET A 28 1.58 4.09 11.06
CA MET A 28 1.13 4.60 9.75
C MET A 28 -0.40 4.67 9.65
N SER A 29 -1.11 3.67 10.19
CA SER A 29 -2.57 3.64 10.25
C SER A 29 -3.14 4.77 11.14
N GLU A 30 -2.52 5.06 12.27
CA GLU A 30 -2.90 6.18 13.14
C GLU A 30 -2.70 7.55 12.46
N GLU A 31 -1.61 7.71 11.73
CA GLU A 31 -1.35 8.91 10.92
C GLU A 31 -2.40 9.06 9.81
N MET A 32 -2.75 7.97 9.12
CA MET A 32 -3.79 7.96 8.09
C MET A 32 -5.15 8.36 8.65
N ASN A 33 -5.51 7.83 9.83
CA ASN A 33 -6.73 8.21 10.53
C ASN A 33 -6.76 9.72 10.84
N SER A 34 -5.63 10.28 11.27
CA SER A 34 -5.48 11.71 11.53
C SER A 34 -5.61 12.56 10.26
N ALA A 35 -5.07 12.09 9.13
CA ALA A 35 -5.24 12.74 7.83
C ALA A 35 -6.72 12.77 7.40
N TRP A 36 -7.45 11.66 7.57
CA TRP A 36 -8.88 11.59 7.30
C TRP A 36 -9.71 12.55 8.17
N GLN A 37 -9.36 12.71 9.45
CA GLN A 37 -10.01 13.70 10.32
C GLN A 37 -9.84 15.13 9.80
N SER A 38 -8.64 15.46 9.32
CA SER A 38 -8.34 16.78 8.74
C SER A 38 -9.18 17.05 7.49
N VAL A 39 -9.36 16.05 6.62
CA VAL A 39 -10.22 16.16 5.42
C VAL A 39 -11.68 16.36 5.81
N LYS A 40 -12.19 15.57 6.76
CA LYS A 40 -13.57 15.71 7.27
C LYS A 40 -13.80 17.11 7.83
N PHE A 41 -12.86 17.61 8.64
CA PHE A 41 -12.92 18.95 9.20
C PHE A 41 -12.92 20.06 8.13
N ALA A 42 -12.08 19.94 7.10
CA ALA A 42 -12.04 20.89 5.99
C ALA A 42 -13.37 20.90 5.22
N ARG A 43 -13.95 19.73 4.96
CA ARG A 43 -15.24 19.57 4.29
C ARG A 43 -16.41 20.14 5.10
N GLU A 44 -16.40 19.91 6.41
CA GLU A 44 -17.39 20.51 7.32
C GLU A 44 -17.25 22.03 7.40
N SER A 45 -16.02 22.54 7.47
CA SER A 45 -15.73 23.98 7.46
C SER A 45 -16.22 24.66 6.18
N GLN A 46 -16.05 24.02 5.03
CA GLN A 46 -16.57 24.50 3.74
C GLN A 46 -18.11 24.54 3.72
N ARG A 47 -18.79 23.52 4.26
CA ARG A 47 -20.25 23.48 4.41
C ARG A 47 -20.79 24.53 5.39
N ALA A 48 -20.02 24.85 6.43
CA ALA A 48 -20.36 25.87 7.41
C ALA A 48 -20.12 27.30 6.90
N ASN A 49 -19.30 27.49 5.85
CA ASN A 49 -18.90 28.81 5.36
C ASN A 49 -20.11 29.64 4.85
N PRO A 50 -20.43 30.79 5.48
CA PRO A 50 -21.55 31.65 5.11
C PRO A 50 -21.51 32.13 3.65
N ARG A 51 -20.32 32.29 3.07
CA ARG A 51 -20.14 32.71 1.67
C ARG A 51 -20.70 31.68 0.68
N HIS A 52 -20.62 30.40 1.00
CA HIS A 52 -21.20 29.33 0.20
C HIS A 52 -22.72 29.24 0.36
N ARG A 53 -23.22 29.41 1.58
CA ARG A 53 -24.67 29.46 1.88
C ARG A 53 -25.37 30.62 1.18
N LEU A 54 -24.72 31.78 1.07
CA LEU A 54 -25.24 32.96 0.36
C LEU A 54 -25.26 32.79 -1.16
N ARG A 55 -24.30 32.07 -1.74
CA ARG A 55 -24.25 31.78 -3.19
C ARG A 55 -25.36 30.80 -3.62
N ARG A 56 -25.79 29.90 -2.73
CA ARG A 56 -26.89 28.95 -2.97
C ARG A 56 -28.27 29.61 -3.03
N ARG A 57 -28.43 30.81 -2.48
CA ARG A 57 -29.72 31.53 -2.38
C ARG A 57 -29.98 32.50 -3.55
N ARG A 58 -29.06 32.62 -4.52
CA ARG A 58 -29.07 33.69 -5.53
C ARG A 58 -29.24 33.27 -6.99
N THR A 59 -29.48 31.99 -7.30
CA THR A 59 -29.79 31.55 -8.68
C THR A 59 -31.29 31.27 -8.83
N PRO A 60 -32.04 32.05 -9.64
CA PRO A 60 -33.46 31.82 -9.91
C PRO A 60 -33.72 30.78 -11.01
N SER A 61 -32.67 30.25 -11.66
CA SER A 61 -32.75 29.11 -12.57
C SER A 61 -32.47 27.81 -11.79
N GLY A 62 -33.51 26.98 -11.66
CA GLY A 62 -33.57 25.77 -10.83
C GLY A 62 -32.71 24.58 -11.28
N GLU A 63 -31.49 24.79 -11.76
CA GLU A 63 -30.50 23.73 -11.76
C GLU A 63 -29.78 23.77 -10.43
N ALA A 64 -30.09 22.80 -9.57
CA ALA A 64 -29.25 22.48 -8.44
C ALA A 64 -27.87 22.15 -9.01
N ARG A 65 -26.95 23.13 -9.02
CA ARG A 65 -25.53 22.83 -9.05
C ARG A 65 -25.30 21.99 -7.81
N ASP A 66 -25.27 20.68 -8.02
CA ASP A 66 -24.74 19.73 -7.07
C ASP A 66 -23.51 20.35 -6.46
N THR A 67 -23.38 20.20 -5.14
CA THR A 67 -22.17 20.53 -4.41
C THR A 67 -21.01 19.77 -5.07
N GLN A 68 -20.44 20.36 -6.11
CA GLN A 68 -19.30 19.82 -6.83
C GLN A 68 -18.15 19.95 -5.86
N THR A 69 -17.91 18.85 -5.12
CA THR A 69 -16.61 18.58 -4.52
C THR A 69 -15.58 18.97 -5.56
N SER A 70 -14.65 19.86 -5.21
CA SER A 70 -13.70 20.34 -6.21
C SER A 70 -12.95 19.11 -6.74
N PRO A 71 -12.64 19.02 -8.05
CA PRO A 71 -11.91 17.88 -8.59
C PRO A 71 -10.60 17.58 -7.84
N LYS A 72 -9.99 18.60 -7.23
CA LYS A 72 -8.81 18.49 -6.36
C LYS A 72 -9.11 17.81 -5.01
N GLU A 73 -10.27 18.06 -4.40
CA GLU A 73 -10.70 17.42 -3.15
C GLU A 73 -11.02 15.93 -3.39
N ALA A 74 -11.75 15.61 -4.46
CA ALA A 74 -12.04 14.23 -4.83
C ALA A 74 -10.76 13.44 -5.16
N SER A 75 -9.78 14.07 -5.81
CA SER A 75 -8.46 13.49 -6.07
C SER A 75 -7.68 13.21 -4.78
N TYR A 76 -7.72 14.11 -3.79
CA TYR A 76 -7.04 13.91 -2.52
C TYR A 76 -7.69 12.80 -1.67
N GLU A 77 -9.02 12.76 -1.60
CA GLU A 77 -9.76 11.68 -0.94
C GLU A 77 -9.42 10.32 -1.56
N ASN A 78 -9.30 10.24 -2.89
CA ASN A 78 -8.88 9.02 -3.58
C ASN A 78 -7.45 8.59 -3.25
N ILE A 79 -6.50 9.54 -3.19
CA ILE A 79 -5.11 9.23 -2.80
C ILE A 79 -5.07 8.69 -1.38
N LEU A 80 -5.77 9.32 -0.42
CA LEU A 80 -5.82 8.82 0.95
C LEU A 80 -6.43 7.42 1.05
N LEU A 81 -7.50 7.16 0.28
CA LEU A 81 -8.12 5.83 0.23
C LEU A 81 -7.12 4.77 -0.27
N ARG A 82 -6.39 5.07 -1.35
CA ARG A 82 -5.39 4.13 -1.87
C ARG A 82 -4.23 3.91 -0.89
N VAL A 83 -3.74 4.95 -0.23
CA VAL A 83 -2.69 4.79 0.78
C VAL A 83 -3.19 3.96 1.97
N ASP A 84 -4.44 4.14 2.42
CA ASP A 84 -5.06 3.34 3.48
C ASP A 84 -5.18 1.85 3.10
N GLU A 85 -5.56 1.57 1.84
CA GLU A 85 -5.53 0.21 1.28
C GLU A 85 -4.10 -0.36 1.30
N GLY A 86 -3.10 0.45 0.94
CA GLY A 86 -1.69 0.05 0.93
C GLY A 86 -1.17 -0.33 2.31
N ILE A 87 -1.49 0.48 3.32
CA ILE A 87 -1.16 0.20 4.73
C ILE A 87 -1.85 -1.09 5.20
N SER A 88 -3.10 -1.31 4.79
CA SER A 88 -3.84 -2.54 5.13
C SER A 88 -3.17 -3.79 4.56
N HIS A 89 -2.71 -3.74 3.30
CA HIS A 89 -1.97 -4.85 2.68
C HIS A 89 -0.60 -5.05 3.33
N LEU A 90 0.08 -3.95 3.69
CA LEU A 90 1.36 -4.01 4.38
C LEU A 90 1.24 -4.65 5.76
N ARG A 91 0.22 -4.30 6.53
CA ARG A 91 -0.08 -4.92 7.83
C ARG A 91 -0.46 -6.40 7.69
N HIS A 92 -1.21 -6.76 6.66
CA HIS A 92 -1.51 -8.17 6.37
C HIS A 92 -0.24 -8.94 6.03
N LEU A 93 0.67 -8.33 5.26
CA LEU A 93 1.98 -8.89 4.93
C LEU A 93 2.83 -9.10 6.19
N THR A 94 3.01 -8.07 7.04
CA THR A 94 3.79 -8.20 8.28
C THR A 94 3.20 -9.23 9.24
N ARG A 95 1.87 -9.28 9.35
CA ARG A 95 1.18 -10.33 10.10
C ARG A 95 1.43 -11.72 9.54
N THR A 96 1.37 -11.88 8.22
CA THR A 96 1.62 -13.17 7.54
C THR A 96 3.06 -13.64 7.78
N LEU A 97 4.03 -12.72 7.71
CA LEU A 97 5.44 -13.00 8.00
C LEU A 97 5.64 -13.45 9.45
N ARG A 98 5.01 -12.75 10.40
CA ARG A 98 5.01 -13.08 11.82
C ARG A 98 4.39 -14.45 12.09
N GLU A 99 3.28 -14.79 11.44
CA GLU A 99 2.66 -16.10 11.60
C GLU A 99 3.55 -17.21 11.00
N GLY A 100 4.17 -16.96 9.85
CA GLY A 100 5.10 -17.89 9.20
C GLY A 100 6.44 -18.07 9.92
N SER A 101 6.83 -17.17 10.82
CA SER A 101 8.02 -17.33 11.66
C SER A 101 7.80 -18.30 12.82
N TYR A 102 6.54 -18.54 13.20
CA TYR A 102 6.16 -19.49 14.26
C TYR A 102 5.87 -20.91 13.74
N GLU A 103 5.79 -21.11 12.42
CA GLU A 103 5.57 -22.44 11.86
C GLU A 103 6.86 -23.27 11.87
N ASP A 104 6.78 -24.53 12.32
CA ASP A 104 7.89 -25.48 12.27
C ASP A 104 8.24 -25.81 10.81
N GLY A 105 9.28 -25.19 10.27
CA GLY A 105 9.83 -25.48 8.95
C GLY A 105 10.62 -24.31 8.39
N GLU A 106 11.84 -24.55 7.90
CA GLU A 106 12.58 -23.53 7.17
C GLU A 106 11.83 -23.19 5.87
N TRP A 107 11.75 -21.89 5.58
CA TRP A 107 11.29 -21.44 4.28
C TRP A 107 12.19 -22.00 3.19
N ASP A 108 11.62 -22.31 2.03
CA ASP A 108 12.41 -22.57 0.84
C ASP A 108 13.35 -21.39 0.59
N SER A 109 14.65 -21.69 0.53
CA SER A 109 15.68 -20.65 0.44
C SER A 109 15.58 -19.88 -0.87
N ARG A 110 15.19 -20.56 -1.95
CA ARG A 110 15.03 -19.95 -3.27
C ARG A 110 13.84 -18.97 -3.26
N PHE A 111 12.72 -19.34 -2.67
CA PHE A 111 11.60 -18.43 -2.47
C PHE A 111 12.04 -17.21 -1.66
N ARG A 112 12.68 -17.43 -0.51
CA ARG A 112 13.12 -16.35 0.38
C ARG A 112 14.03 -15.37 -0.35
N GLU A 113 15.08 -15.85 -1.00
CA GLU A 113 16.04 -15.01 -1.72
C GLU A 113 15.37 -14.18 -2.83
N GLN A 114 14.52 -14.82 -3.65
CA GLN A 114 13.85 -14.13 -4.76
C GLN A 114 12.81 -13.13 -4.28
N TRP A 115 11.98 -13.52 -3.31
CA TRP A 115 10.96 -12.66 -2.74
C TRP A 115 11.57 -11.46 -2.03
N THR A 116 12.59 -11.67 -1.19
CA THR A 116 13.36 -10.61 -0.52
C THR A 116 13.96 -9.63 -1.52
N SER A 117 14.56 -10.13 -2.61
CA SER A 117 15.09 -9.27 -3.69
C SER A 117 14.00 -8.41 -4.33
N ILE A 118 12.81 -8.98 -4.59
CA ILE A 118 11.67 -8.24 -5.16
C ILE A 118 11.18 -7.16 -4.19
N VAL A 119 11.03 -7.49 -2.90
CA VAL A 119 10.58 -6.54 -1.86
C VAL A 119 11.56 -5.37 -1.73
N ARG A 120 12.87 -5.66 -1.76
CA ARG A 120 13.93 -4.64 -1.73
C ARG A 120 13.81 -3.66 -2.90
N ASP A 121 13.67 -4.18 -4.11
CA ASP A 121 13.60 -3.34 -5.31
C ASP A 121 12.25 -2.59 -5.40
N ALA A 122 11.17 -3.17 -4.90
CA ALA A 122 9.90 -2.46 -4.74
C ALA A 122 10.05 -1.29 -3.76
N GLY A 123 10.71 -1.52 -2.61
CA GLY A 123 11.02 -0.47 -1.65
C GLY A 123 11.87 0.66 -2.25
N ARG A 124 12.84 0.33 -3.11
CA ARG A 124 13.64 1.32 -3.84
C ARG A 124 12.80 2.12 -4.83
N SER A 125 11.96 1.47 -5.64
CA SER A 125 11.08 2.16 -6.59
C SER A 125 10.05 3.06 -5.92
N ILE A 126 9.58 2.69 -4.73
CA ILE A 126 8.69 3.53 -3.93
C ILE A 126 9.42 4.77 -3.39
N ALA A 127 10.66 4.60 -2.93
CA ALA A 127 11.47 5.69 -2.38
C ALA A 127 12.02 6.63 -3.46
N ASP A 128 12.34 6.08 -4.63
CA ASP A 128 12.89 6.76 -5.80
C ASP A 128 12.17 6.26 -7.06
N PRO A 129 11.13 6.99 -7.53
CA PRO A 129 10.40 6.62 -8.74
C PRO A 129 11.25 6.57 -10.01
N ASP A 130 12.42 7.23 -10.02
CA ASP A 130 13.34 7.25 -11.15
C ASP A 130 14.35 6.08 -11.09
N ALA A 131 14.29 5.23 -10.06
CA ALA A 131 15.16 4.07 -9.93
C ALA A 131 14.89 3.06 -11.05
N GLU A 132 15.94 2.71 -11.80
CA GLU A 132 15.87 1.65 -12.82
C GLU A 132 15.80 0.27 -12.17
N VAL A 133 14.57 -0.16 -11.84
CA VAL A 133 14.29 -1.53 -11.39
C VAL A 133 13.42 -2.26 -12.41
N GLU A 134 13.59 -3.59 -12.51
CA GLU A 134 12.70 -4.40 -13.35
C GLU A 134 11.26 -4.36 -12.80
N PRO A 135 10.21 -4.40 -13.65
CA PRO A 135 8.83 -4.33 -13.20
C PRO A 135 8.49 -5.37 -12.14
N ILE A 136 8.16 -4.89 -10.94
CA ILE A 136 7.88 -5.70 -9.75
C ILE A 136 6.79 -6.73 -10.01
N PHE A 137 5.72 -6.36 -10.73
CA PHE A 137 4.61 -7.25 -11.04
C PHE A 137 5.05 -8.47 -11.86
N LYS A 138 5.89 -8.27 -12.87
CA LYS A 138 6.42 -9.33 -13.73
C LYS A 138 7.28 -10.31 -12.93
N ARG A 139 8.11 -9.79 -12.02
CA ARG A 139 8.96 -10.63 -11.15
C ARG A 139 8.15 -11.45 -10.15
N LEU A 140 7.06 -10.89 -9.61
CA LEU A 140 6.14 -11.62 -8.73
C LEU A 140 5.39 -12.74 -9.46
N GLU A 141 4.99 -12.49 -10.73
CA GLU A 141 4.39 -13.51 -11.58
C GLU A 141 5.40 -14.64 -11.90
N GLU A 142 6.62 -14.30 -12.28
CA GLU A 142 7.69 -15.26 -12.55
C GLU A 142 8.04 -16.10 -11.30
N LEU A 143 8.06 -15.47 -10.12
CA LEU A 143 8.24 -16.17 -8.84
C LEU A 143 7.10 -17.18 -8.61
N SER A 144 5.85 -16.77 -8.81
CA SER A 144 4.69 -17.66 -8.66
C SER A 144 4.74 -18.86 -9.60
N VAL A 145 5.08 -18.64 -10.88
CA VAL A 145 5.24 -19.70 -11.88
C VAL A 145 6.38 -20.64 -11.50
N THR A 146 7.50 -20.09 -11.03
CA THR A 146 8.67 -20.87 -10.61
C THR A 146 8.35 -21.79 -9.45
N MET A 147 7.63 -21.28 -8.44
CA MET A 147 7.18 -22.09 -7.31
C MET A 147 6.20 -23.17 -7.78
N ALA A 148 5.32 -22.86 -8.74
CA ALA A 148 4.28 -23.80 -9.21
C ALA A 148 4.86 -24.99 -9.97
N ALA A 149 6.04 -24.82 -10.55
CA ALA A 149 6.77 -25.88 -11.23
C ALA A 149 7.62 -26.73 -10.25
N ASP A 150 7.66 -26.38 -8.97
CA ASP A 150 8.45 -27.10 -7.97
C ASP A 150 7.64 -28.25 -7.34
N ASP A 151 7.99 -29.48 -7.70
CA ASP A 151 7.36 -30.70 -7.20
C ASP A 151 7.67 -31.01 -5.72
N GLY A 152 8.53 -30.21 -5.06
CA GLY A 152 9.02 -30.45 -3.70
C GLY A 152 8.43 -29.58 -2.59
N LEU A 153 7.61 -28.57 -2.92
CA LEU A 153 7.10 -27.62 -1.92
C LEU A 153 6.01 -28.23 -1.02
N PRO A 154 6.11 -28.13 0.31
CA PRO A 154 5.04 -28.56 1.21
C PRO A 154 3.74 -27.81 0.91
N GLU A 155 2.60 -28.51 0.88
CA GLU A 155 1.27 -27.91 0.63
C GLU A 155 0.93 -26.75 1.58
N ARG A 156 1.50 -26.73 2.79
CA ARG A 156 1.28 -25.64 3.77
C ARG A 156 2.05 -24.38 3.44
N SER A 157 3.26 -24.49 2.89
CA SER A 157 4.10 -23.37 2.47
C SER A 157 3.49 -22.62 1.28
N TRP A 158 2.69 -23.31 0.46
CA TRP A 158 1.99 -22.72 -0.68
C TRP A 158 1.03 -21.60 -0.32
N ALA A 159 0.22 -21.79 0.73
CA ALA A 159 -0.72 -20.77 1.17
C ALA A 159 0.00 -19.52 1.70
N LEU A 160 1.11 -19.74 2.42
CA LEU A 160 1.97 -18.67 2.92
C LEU A 160 2.58 -17.86 1.76
N TYR A 161 3.25 -18.53 0.82
CA TYR A 161 3.90 -17.87 -0.32
C TYR A 161 2.90 -17.16 -1.22
N GLY A 162 1.74 -17.76 -1.47
CA GLY A 162 0.66 -17.11 -2.21
C GLY A 162 0.18 -15.83 -1.54
N SER A 163 0.01 -15.84 -0.20
CA SER A 163 -0.38 -14.65 0.57
C SER A 163 0.65 -13.53 0.47
N LEU A 164 1.94 -13.86 0.57
CA LEU A 164 3.04 -12.90 0.48
C LEU A 164 3.15 -12.28 -0.93
N ILE A 165 3.06 -13.10 -1.97
CA ILE A 165 3.07 -12.65 -3.37
C ILE A 165 1.88 -11.72 -3.63
N ALA A 166 0.67 -12.14 -3.28
CA ALA A 166 -0.55 -11.37 -3.52
C ALA A 166 -0.52 -10.03 -2.79
N SER A 167 -0.08 -10.01 -1.53
CA SER A 167 0.06 -8.78 -0.75
C SER A 167 1.03 -7.81 -1.41
N MET A 168 2.17 -8.30 -1.90
CA MET A 168 3.16 -7.47 -2.58
C MET A 168 2.65 -6.95 -3.94
N GLN A 169 1.89 -7.76 -4.69
CA GLN A 169 1.23 -7.32 -5.92
C GLN A 169 0.26 -6.15 -5.66
N HIS A 170 -0.54 -6.25 -4.61
CA HIS A 170 -1.46 -5.19 -4.21
C HIS A 170 -0.73 -3.91 -3.80
N ILE A 171 0.33 -4.02 -2.98
CA ILE A 171 1.15 -2.86 -2.58
C ILE A 171 1.75 -2.17 -3.81
N ALA A 172 2.35 -2.94 -4.73
CA ALA A 172 2.95 -2.39 -5.95
C ALA A 172 1.92 -1.65 -6.83
N ALA A 173 0.73 -2.22 -7.01
CA ALA A 173 -0.34 -1.59 -7.78
C ALA A 173 -0.84 -0.28 -7.14
N ILE A 174 -0.97 -0.26 -5.81
CA ILE A 174 -1.41 0.92 -5.06
C ILE A 174 -0.40 2.07 -5.17
N VAL A 175 0.90 1.74 -5.12
CA VAL A 175 1.97 2.74 -5.28
C VAL A 175 1.89 3.39 -6.66
N ASP A 176 1.73 2.59 -7.71
CA ASP A 176 1.59 3.08 -9.09
C ASP A 176 0.33 3.96 -9.26
N ASP A 177 -0.80 3.54 -8.69
CA ASP A 177 -2.05 4.32 -8.66
C ASP A 177 -1.86 5.67 -7.95
N VAL A 178 -1.14 5.70 -6.82
CA VAL A 178 -0.86 6.92 -6.05
C VAL A 178 0.11 7.84 -6.79
N ALA A 179 1.16 7.30 -7.40
CA ALA A 179 2.12 8.07 -8.21
C ALA A 179 1.40 8.74 -9.39
N SER A 180 0.63 7.97 -10.16
CA SER A 180 -0.18 8.45 -11.28
C SER A 180 -1.17 9.53 -10.88
N ALA A 181 -1.87 9.35 -9.74
CA ALA A 181 -2.82 10.33 -9.23
C ALA A 181 -2.16 11.64 -8.78
N ARG A 182 -0.93 11.58 -8.24
CA ARG A 182 -0.14 12.76 -7.86
C ARG A 182 0.32 13.54 -9.08
N GLU A 183 0.86 12.88 -10.08
CA GLU A 183 1.33 13.52 -11.32
C GLU A 183 0.19 14.24 -12.05
N ALA A 184 -0.98 13.60 -12.17
CA ALA A 184 -2.18 14.19 -12.78
C ALA A 184 -2.69 15.46 -12.05
N ARG A 185 -2.37 15.60 -10.76
CA ARG A 185 -2.71 16.78 -9.97
C ARG A 185 -1.71 17.92 -10.17
N GLU A 186 -0.42 17.62 -10.30
CA GLU A 186 0.67 18.61 -10.40
C GLU A 186 0.79 19.20 -11.80
N SER A 187 0.43 18.44 -12.83
CA SER A 187 0.35 18.87 -14.23
C SER A 187 -0.86 19.78 -14.54
N ARG A 188 -1.64 20.22 -13.54
CA ARG A 188 -2.91 20.95 -13.69
C ARG A 188 -3.06 22.24 -12.86
#